data_AF-A0A2S5QZU0-F1
#
_entry.id   AF-A0A2S5QZU0-F1
#
_cell.length_a   1.000
_cell.length_b   1.000
_cell.length_c   1.000
_cell.angle_alpha   90.00
_cell.angle_beta   90.00
_cell.angle_gamma   90.00
#
_symmetry.space_group_name_H-M   'P 1'
#
loop_
_entity.id
_entity.type
_entity.pdbx_description
1 polymer ?
#
loop_
_entity_poly.entity_id
_entity_poly.type
_entity_poly.pdbx_seq_one_letter_code
_entity_poly.pdbx_strand_id
1 'polypeptide(L)'
;MIQRNPTPTKPTYVCRACHKHFVREVAYMAHECKQLKREKELKTPTGQAAWLYYHQWMRLKKRMPPTPESFLDSKYFRTFINFTLFTRKISLPLPDRFIRFAVKYDFQPTLWTNDTVYTRYIEYIDQTTSPIDQAKMSITTILDFADNHHIDTSEVFDKINPNELIHLIRIRKLSPWLLLSSRKFAILFMNMTEEQHAILETLIKPNVWALKQQQHGDEVKVIKQYVAEMGL
;
A
#
# COMPACT_ATOMS: atom_id res chain seq x y z
N MET A 1 -25.16 49.55 -44.37
CA MET A 1 -24.18 49.15 -43.33
C MET A 1 -23.65 47.76 -43.69
N ILE A 2 -22.41 47.67 -44.19
CA ILE A 2 -21.82 46.39 -44.62
C ILE A 2 -21.24 45.71 -43.37
N GLN A 3 -21.89 44.64 -42.92
CA GLN A 3 -21.33 43.77 -41.88
C GLN A 3 -20.11 43.05 -42.46
N ARG A 4 -18.91 43.41 -41.98
CA ARG A 4 -17.67 42.68 -42.29
C ARG A 4 -17.73 41.34 -41.56
N ASN A 5 -17.93 40.25 -42.31
CA ASN A 5 -17.69 38.90 -41.78
C ASN A 5 -16.20 38.77 -41.41
N PRO A 6 -15.85 38.38 -40.17
CA PRO A 6 -14.46 38.17 -39.80
C PRO A 6 -13.89 37.00 -40.61
N THR A 7 -12.77 37.25 -41.29
CA THR A 7 -11.98 36.25 -42.00
C THR A 7 -11.61 35.10 -41.05
N PRO A 8 -11.72 33.83 -41.47
CA PRO A 8 -11.37 32.70 -40.62
C PRO A 8 -9.87 32.76 -40.29
N THR A 9 -9.55 33.06 -39.03
CA THR A 9 -8.18 33.09 -38.51
C THR A 9 -7.65 31.66 -38.42
N LYS A 10 -6.58 31.38 -39.17
CA LYS A 10 -5.92 30.07 -39.15
C LYS A 10 -5.41 29.76 -37.73
N PRO A 11 -5.60 28.54 -37.21
CA PRO A 11 -5.05 28.16 -35.92
C PRO A 11 -3.52 28.17 -35.97
N THR A 12 -2.90 28.90 -35.04
CA THR A 12 -1.44 29.06 -34.97
C THR A 12 -0.80 28.08 -33.99
N TYR A 13 -1.56 27.58 -33.01
CA TYR A 13 -1.04 26.74 -31.93
C TYR A 13 -1.70 25.36 -31.93
N VAL A 14 -0.91 24.30 -31.73
CA VAL A 14 -1.40 22.91 -31.72
C VAL A 14 -0.87 22.19 -30.48
N CYS A 15 -1.77 21.55 -29.72
CA CYS A 15 -1.36 20.73 -28.59
C CYS A 15 -0.62 19.48 -29.07
N ARG A 16 0.63 19.28 -28.60
CA ARG A 16 1.45 18.11 -28.94
C ARG A 16 0.82 16.75 -28.60
N ALA A 17 -0.11 16.74 -27.64
CA ALA A 17 -0.63 15.50 -27.06
C ALA A 17 -2.01 15.12 -27.61
N CYS A 18 -2.93 16.09 -27.74
CA CYS A 18 -4.28 15.83 -28.28
C CYS A 18 -4.50 16.40 -29.68
N HIS A 19 -3.50 17.06 -30.27
CA HIS A 19 -3.57 17.70 -31.59
C HIS A 19 -4.70 18.73 -31.74
N LYS A 20 -5.26 19.21 -30.62
CA LYS A 20 -6.26 20.28 -30.64
C LYS A 20 -5.60 21.58 -31.09
N HIS A 21 -6.28 22.26 -32.00
CA HIS A 21 -5.84 23.51 -32.61
C HIS A 21 -6.42 24.70 -31.85
N PHE A 22 -5.62 25.75 -31.69
CA PHE A 22 -5.99 26.97 -31.00
C PHE A 22 -5.58 28.19 -31.82
N VAL A 23 -6.49 29.17 -31.87
CA VAL A 23 -6.24 30.46 -32.52
C VAL A 23 -5.60 31.45 -31.56
N ARG A 24 -5.97 31.40 -30.26
CA ARG A 24 -5.46 32.30 -29.23
C ARG A 24 -4.41 31.59 -28.37
N GLU A 25 -3.28 32.25 -28.15
CA GLU A 25 -2.18 31.74 -27.32
C GLU A 25 -2.62 31.50 -25.87
N VAL A 26 -3.39 32.42 -25.28
CA VAL A 26 -3.90 32.28 -23.90
C VAL A 26 -4.73 31.01 -23.73
N ALA A 27 -5.56 30.66 -24.72
CA ALA A 27 -6.37 29.45 -24.69
C ALA A 27 -5.52 28.17 -24.86
N TYR A 28 -4.43 28.25 -25.64
CA TYR A 28 -3.45 27.17 -25.77
C TYR A 28 -2.68 26.96 -24.45
N MET A 29 -2.22 28.03 -23.81
CA MET A 29 -1.48 27.95 -22.54
C MET A 29 -2.34 27.46 -21.38
N ALA A 30 -3.63 27.81 -21.36
CA ALA A 30 -4.59 27.30 -20.38
C ALA A 30 -5.09 25.87 -20.67
N HIS A 31 -4.72 25.29 -21.82
CA HIS A 31 -5.21 23.98 -22.21
C HIS A 31 -4.56 22.85 -21.39
N GLU A 32 -5.40 22.00 -20.81
CA GLU A 32 -4.95 20.81 -20.10
C GLU A 32 -5.77 19.58 -20.51
N CYS A 33 -5.37 18.91 -21.60
CA CYS A 33 -6.00 17.65 -22.00
C CYS A 33 -5.64 16.49 -21.06
N LYS A 34 -6.38 15.39 -21.20
CA LYS A 34 -6.16 14.15 -20.44
C LYS A 34 -4.72 13.67 -20.52
N GLN A 35 -4.09 13.71 -21.69
CA GLN A 35 -2.73 13.22 -21.87
C GLN A 35 -1.69 14.11 -21.15
N LEU A 36 -1.83 15.44 -21.25
CA LEU A 36 -0.97 16.37 -20.50
C LEU A 36 -1.14 16.20 -18.99
N LYS A 37 -2.35 15.93 -18.49
CA LYS A 37 -2.58 15.60 -17.06
C LYS A 37 -1.83 14.33 -16.67
N ARG A 38 -1.90 13.28 -17.50
CA ARG A 38 -1.19 12.01 -17.25
C ARG A 38 0.32 12.20 -17.27
N GLU A 39 0.86 12.97 -18.22
CA GLU A 39 2.29 13.30 -18.29
C GLU A 39 2.76 14.04 -17.04
N LYS A 40 2.00 15.04 -16.57
CA LYS A 40 2.31 15.75 -15.32
C LYS A 40 2.26 14.81 -14.12
N GLU A 41 1.21 13.99 -14.03
CA GLU A 41 1.03 13.04 -12.93
C GLU A 41 2.12 11.97 -12.90
N LEU A 42 2.57 11.47 -14.06
CA LEU A 42 3.66 10.51 -14.17
C LEU A 42 4.96 11.04 -13.56
N LYS A 43 5.23 12.35 -13.65
CA LYS A 43 6.42 12.99 -13.06
C LYS A 43 6.36 13.10 -11.54
N THR A 44 5.23 12.81 -10.91
CA THR A 44 5.09 12.79 -9.45
C THR A 44 5.58 11.46 -8.87
N PRO A 45 5.93 11.39 -7.57
CA PRO A 45 6.26 10.12 -6.93
C PRO A 45 5.15 9.06 -7.06
N THR A 46 3.88 9.48 -6.98
CA THR A 46 2.72 8.59 -7.20
C THR A 46 2.70 8.03 -8.62
N GLY A 47 2.96 8.87 -9.62
CA GLY A 47 3.02 8.46 -11.02
C GLY A 47 4.15 7.48 -11.31
N GLN A 48 5.34 7.76 -10.78
CA GLN A 48 6.50 6.87 -10.90
C GLN A 48 6.25 5.51 -10.25
N ALA A 49 5.71 5.48 -9.02
CA ALA A 49 5.34 4.23 -8.36
C ALA A 49 4.26 3.45 -9.13
N ALA A 50 3.25 4.13 -9.67
CA ALA A 50 2.22 3.49 -10.51
C ALA A 50 2.81 2.86 -11.77
N TRP A 51 3.76 3.52 -12.43
CA TRP A 51 4.48 2.97 -13.58
C TRP A 51 5.30 1.74 -13.19
N LEU A 52 6.02 1.78 -12.07
CA LEU A 52 6.77 0.62 -11.56
C LEU A 52 5.86 -0.59 -11.28
N TYR A 53 4.72 -0.36 -10.62
CA TYR A 53 3.74 -1.43 -10.37
C TYR A 53 3.13 -1.98 -11.66
N TYR A 54 2.82 -1.12 -12.64
CA TYR A 54 2.34 -1.54 -13.96
C TYR A 54 3.38 -2.38 -14.70
N HIS A 55 4.63 -1.93 -14.69
CA HIS A 55 5.77 -2.62 -15.27
C HIS A 55 5.98 -4.00 -14.63
N GLN A 56 5.92 -4.09 -13.30
CA GLN A 56 6.02 -5.35 -12.57
C GLN A 56 4.87 -6.31 -12.90
N TRP A 57 3.63 -5.80 -12.96
CA TRP A 57 2.46 -6.59 -13.36
C TRP A 57 2.60 -7.16 -14.78
N MET A 58 3.05 -6.34 -15.74
CA MET A 58 3.28 -6.77 -17.11
C MET A 58 4.35 -7.88 -17.19
N ARG A 59 5.46 -7.73 -16.44
CA ARG A 59 6.49 -8.77 -16.32
C ARG A 59 5.94 -10.08 -15.75
N LEU A 60 5.14 -10.00 -14.68
CA LEU A 60 4.51 -11.19 -14.07
C LEU A 60 3.50 -11.87 -15.00
N LYS A 61 2.82 -11.10 -15.85
CA LYS A 61 1.98 -11.63 -16.94
C LYS A 61 2.78 -12.10 -18.17
N LYS A 62 4.12 -12.18 -18.07
CA LYS A 62 5.05 -12.57 -19.15
C LYS A 62 4.88 -11.73 -20.42
N ARG A 63 4.55 -10.44 -20.25
CA ARG A 63 4.47 -9.46 -21.33
C ARG A 63 5.70 -8.59 -21.35
N MET A 64 5.99 -8.00 -22.51
CA MET A 64 7.08 -7.04 -22.63
C MET A 64 6.89 -5.88 -21.63
N PRO A 65 7.96 -5.48 -20.94
CA PRO A 65 7.87 -4.35 -20.04
C PRO A 65 7.58 -3.06 -20.82
N PRO A 66 6.57 -2.29 -20.42
CA PRO A 66 6.11 -1.12 -21.16
C PRO A 66 7.04 0.07 -20.94
N THR A 67 7.25 0.87 -21.99
CA THR A 67 7.89 2.19 -21.82
C THR A 67 6.97 3.13 -21.03
N PRO A 68 7.50 4.23 -20.45
CA PRO A 68 6.68 5.25 -19.81
C PRO A 68 5.56 5.79 -20.72
N GLU A 69 5.85 5.97 -22.01
CA GLU A 69 4.89 6.45 -23.02
C GLU A 69 3.76 5.43 -23.22
N SER A 70 4.10 4.15 -23.34
CA SER A 70 3.10 3.08 -23.43
C SER A 70 2.19 3.02 -22.20
N PHE A 71 2.73 3.31 -21.01
CA PHE A 71 1.92 3.40 -19.80
C PHE A 71 0.99 4.62 -19.78
N LEU A 72 1.45 5.78 -20.27
CA LEU A 72 0.62 6.98 -20.38
C LEU A 72 -0.62 6.75 -21.24
N ASP A 73 -0.48 5.99 -22.34
CA ASP A 73 -1.57 5.67 -23.25
C ASP A 73 -2.43 4.49 -22.78
N SER A 74 -1.93 3.73 -21.81
CA SER A 74 -2.60 2.53 -21.31
C SER A 74 -3.99 2.84 -20.73
N LYS A 75 -4.94 1.93 -21.00
CA LYS A 75 -6.24 1.93 -20.30
C LYS A 75 -6.09 1.72 -18.79
N TYR A 76 -4.96 1.15 -18.36
CA TYR A 76 -4.67 0.86 -16.96
C TYR A 76 -4.02 2.02 -16.21
N PHE A 77 -3.69 3.15 -16.86
CA PHE A 77 -3.02 4.28 -16.21
C PHE A 77 -3.71 4.68 -14.90
N ARG A 78 -5.03 4.93 -14.96
CA ARG A 78 -5.78 5.33 -13.76
C ARG A 78 -5.89 4.21 -12.72
N THR A 79 -5.98 2.96 -13.16
CA THR A 79 -6.04 1.79 -12.28
C THR A 79 -4.79 1.69 -11.41
N PHE A 80 -3.60 1.86 -12.00
CA PHE A 80 -2.34 1.76 -11.25
C PHE A 80 -2.05 3.01 -10.41
N ILE A 81 -2.50 4.20 -10.82
CA ILE A 81 -2.48 5.35 -9.91
C ILE A 81 -3.37 5.08 -8.69
N ASN A 82 -4.61 4.60 -8.90
CA ASN A 82 -5.52 4.30 -7.80
C ASN A 82 -4.94 3.22 -6.88
N PHE A 83 -4.33 2.19 -7.45
CA PHE A 83 -3.61 1.17 -6.67
C PHE A 83 -2.48 1.78 -5.84
N THR A 84 -1.68 2.69 -6.41
CA THR A 84 -0.60 3.37 -5.67
C THR A 84 -1.11 4.22 -4.53
N LEU A 85 -2.22 4.94 -4.73
CA LEU A 85 -2.88 5.71 -3.67
C LEU A 85 -3.42 4.78 -2.59
N PHE A 86 -4.00 3.64 -2.98
CA PHE A 86 -4.45 2.60 -2.06
C PHE A 86 -3.28 2.05 -1.23
N THR A 87 -2.17 1.63 -1.85
CA THR A 87 -1.01 1.08 -1.12
C THR A 87 -0.45 2.08 -0.11
N ARG A 88 -0.45 3.38 -0.44
CA ARG A 88 -0.06 4.44 0.49
C ARG A 88 -1.07 4.60 1.63
N LYS A 89 -2.37 4.66 1.31
CA LYS A 89 -3.46 4.82 2.29
C LYS A 89 -3.44 3.71 3.35
N ILE A 90 -3.24 2.47 2.93
CA ILE A 90 -3.21 1.31 3.85
C ILE A 90 -1.80 0.97 4.34
N SER A 91 -0.79 1.77 3.96
CA SER A 91 0.62 1.50 4.25
C SER A 91 1.04 0.05 3.95
N LEU A 92 0.66 -0.45 2.77
CA LEU A 92 0.91 -1.83 2.35
C LEU A 92 2.42 -2.11 2.37
N PRO A 93 2.93 -2.99 3.25
CA PRO A 93 4.37 -3.13 3.47
C PRO A 93 5.12 -3.65 2.24
N LEU A 94 4.51 -4.58 1.48
CA LEU A 94 5.13 -5.19 0.30
C LEU A 94 4.17 -5.18 -0.89
N PRO A 95 4.03 -4.04 -1.60
CA PRO A 95 3.16 -3.93 -2.78
C PRO A 95 3.48 -4.97 -3.86
N ASP A 96 4.75 -5.28 -4.09
CA ASP A 96 5.16 -6.30 -5.06
C ASP A 96 4.62 -7.70 -4.74
N ARG A 97 4.54 -8.04 -3.44
CA ARG A 97 3.98 -9.32 -3.00
C ARG A 97 2.48 -9.38 -3.24
N PHE A 98 1.78 -8.26 -3.05
CA PHE A 98 0.37 -8.13 -3.43
C PHE A 98 0.18 -8.32 -4.93
N ILE A 99 0.99 -7.68 -5.77
CA ILE A 99 0.89 -7.82 -7.23
C ILE A 99 1.09 -9.29 -7.64
N ARG A 100 2.07 -9.98 -7.05
CA ARG A 100 2.31 -11.42 -7.29
C ARG A 100 1.12 -12.28 -6.89
N PHE A 101 0.55 -12.03 -5.70
CA PHE A 101 -0.68 -12.69 -5.26
C PHE A 101 -1.82 -12.44 -6.25
N ALA A 102 -2.05 -11.19 -6.62
CA ALA A 102 -3.13 -10.82 -7.51
C ALA A 102 -3.00 -11.47 -8.90
N VAL A 103 -1.78 -11.58 -9.43
CA VAL A 103 -1.51 -12.31 -10.68
C VAL A 103 -1.72 -13.82 -10.50
N LYS A 104 -1.26 -14.40 -9.38
CA LYS A 104 -1.39 -15.84 -9.09
C LYS A 104 -2.85 -16.29 -9.03
N TYR A 105 -3.73 -15.48 -8.46
CA TYR A 105 -5.17 -15.76 -8.33
C TYR A 105 -6.02 -15.06 -9.40
N ASP A 106 -5.38 -14.53 -10.45
CA ASP A 106 -5.99 -13.85 -11.60
C ASP A 106 -6.98 -12.71 -11.27
N PHE A 107 -6.73 -11.96 -10.20
CA PHE A 107 -7.47 -10.74 -9.92
C PHE A 107 -7.12 -9.64 -10.91
N GLN A 108 -8.12 -9.08 -11.57
CA GLN A 108 -7.94 -7.95 -12.48
C GLN A 108 -7.47 -6.69 -11.71
N PRO A 109 -6.57 -5.86 -12.27
CA PRO A 109 -6.08 -4.64 -11.61
C PRO A 109 -7.17 -3.69 -11.12
N THR A 110 -8.32 -3.65 -11.80
CA THR A 110 -9.48 -2.84 -11.42
C THR A 110 -10.09 -3.23 -10.07
N LEU A 111 -9.86 -4.47 -9.60
CA LEU A 111 -10.38 -5.00 -8.34
C LEU A 111 -9.35 -4.92 -7.20
N TRP A 112 -8.10 -4.53 -7.47
CA TRP A 112 -7.02 -4.60 -6.47
C TRP A 112 -7.22 -3.68 -5.28
N THR A 113 -8.02 -2.62 -5.44
CA THR A 113 -8.36 -1.69 -4.36
C THR A 113 -9.63 -2.10 -3.61
N ASN A 114 -10.25 -3.24 -3.94
CA ASN A 114 -11.44 -3.72 -3.26
C ASN A 114 -11.06 -4.43 -1.96
N ASP A 115 -11.81 -4.14 -0.89
CA ASP A 115 -11.59 -4.74 0.43
C ASP A 115 -11.61 -6.27 0.39
N THR A 116 -12.49 -6.88 -0.42
CA THR A 116 -12.55 -8.35 -0.56
C THR A 116 -11.24 -8.95 -1.09
N VAL A 117 -10.59 -8.30 -2.07
CA VAL A 117 -9.31 -8.78 -2.62
C VAL A 117 -8.21 -8.59 -1.59
N TYR A 118 -8.24 -7.47 -0.86
CA TYR A 118 -7.29 -7.22 0.21
C TYR A 118 -7.44 -8.22 1.37
N THR A 119 -8.65 -8.53 1.82
CA THR A 119 -8.90 -9.55 2.84
C THR A 119 -8.34 -10.92 2.43
N ARG A 120 -8.58 -11.35 1.18
CA ARG A 120 -8.00 -12.60 0.66
C ARG A 120 -6.47 -12.56 0.59
N TYR A 121 -5.89 -11.40 0.29
CA TYR A 121 -4.45 -11.23 0.34
C TYR A 121 -3.91 -11.40 1.77
N ILE A 122 -4.59 -10.83 2.76
CA ILE A 122 -4.20 -10.98 4.17
C ILE A 122 -4.24 -12.46 4.59
N GLU A 123 -5.30 -13.18 4.26
CA GLU A 123 -5.41 -14.63 4.53
C GLU A 123 -4.27 -15.42 3.86
N TYR A 124 -3.92 -15.07 2.62
CA TYR A 124 -2.80 -15.65 1.91
C TYR A 124 -1.45 -15.39 2.60
N ILE A 125 -1.24 -14.17 3.11
CA ILE A 125 -0.03 -13.81 3.85
C ILE A 125 0.06 -14.59 5.16
N ASP A 126 -1.05 -14.70 5.89
CA ASP A 126 -1.12 -15.43 7.16
C ASP A 126 -0.81 -16.93 6.99
N GLN A 127 -1.05 -17.50 5.79
CA GLN A 127 -0.79 -18.91 5.47
C GLN A 127 0.59 -19.17 4.84
N THR A 128 1.12 -18.22 4.07
CA THR A 128 2.34 -18.46 3.25
C THR A 128 3.61 -17.84 3.81
N THR A 129 3.50 -16.93 4.77
CA THR A 129 4.67 -16.27 5.36
C THR A 129 5.13 -17.05 6.58
N SER A 130 6.44 -17.35 6.65
CA SER A 130 7.00 -18.04 7.81
C SER A 130 6.77 -17.24 9.10
N PRO A 131 6.64 -17.89 10.27
CA PRO A 131 6.53 -17.21 11.55
C PRO A 131 7.63 -16.18 11.79
N ILE A 132 8.87 -16.54 11.44
CA ILE A 132 10.06 -15.68 11.59
C ILE A 132 9.98 -14.44 10.71
N ASP A 133 9.56 -14.56 9.45
CA ASP A 133 9.47 -13.40 8.56
C ASP A 133 8.36 -12.43 9.01
N GLN A 134 7.24 -12.96 9.51
CA GLN A 134 6.18 -12.12 10.09
C GLN A 134 6.64 -11.41 11.37
N ALA A 135 7.44 -12.08 12.20
CA ALA A 135 8.05 -11.46 13.37
C ALA A 135 9.04 -10.36 12.96
N LYS A 136 9.90 -10.60 11.97
CA LYS A 136 10.83 -9.58 11.43
C LYS A 136 10.11 -8.34 10.92
N MET A 137 8.99 -8.50 10.20
CA MET A 137 8.16 -7.36 9.78
C MET A 137 7.64 -6.54 10.97
N SER A 138 7.29 -7.23 12.07
CA SER A 138 6.83 -6.59 13.30
C SER A 138 7.97 -5.84 13.99
N ILE A 139 9.17 -6.44 14.04
CA ILE A 139 10.39 -5.82 14.57
C ILE A 139 10.70 -4.53 13.81
N THR A 140 10.72 -4.56 12.47
CA THR A 140 10.93 -3.35 11.66
C THR A 140 9.88 -2.28 11.97
N THR A 141 8.60 -2.65 12.09
CA THR A 141 7.54 -1.70 12.42
C THR A 141 7.77 -1.05 13.80
N ILE A 142 8.22 -1.82 14.79
CA ILE A 142 8.50 -1.32 16.14
C ILE A 142 9.74 -0.40 16.15
N LEU A 143 10.79 -0.77 15.43
CA LEU A 143 11.99 0.06 15.26
C LEU A 143 11.63 1.39 14.59
N ASP A 144 10.89 1.35 13.47
CA ASP A 144 10.44 2.56 12.77
C ASP A 144 9.60 3.45 13.70
N PHE A 145 8.72 2.86 14.52
CA PHE A 145 7.94 3.63 15.49
C PHE A 145 8.83 4.28 16.56
N ALA A 146 9.76 3.50 17.14
CA ALA A 146 10.69 4.00 18.15
C ALA A 146 11.54 5.16 17.62
N ASP A 147 12.09 5.03 16.41
CA ASP A 147 12.90 6.05 15.74
C ASP A 147 12.11 7.33 15.47
N ASN A 148 10.88 7.20 14.94
CA ASN A 148 10.02 8.35 14.63
C ASN A 148 9.56 9.11 15.88
N HIS A 149 9.48 8.43 17.03
CA HIS A 149 9.07 9.02 18.31
C HIS A 149 10.24 9.35 19.23
N HIS A 150 11.48 9.06 18.83
CA HIS A 150 12.70 9.24 19.61
C HIS A 150 12.63 8.56 21.00
N ILE A 151 12.15 7.32 21.03
CA ILE A 151 12.04 6.49 22.24
C ILE A 151 12.79 5.17 22.07
N ASP A 152 13.02 4.46 23.18
CA ASP A 152 13.55 3.10 23.12
C ASP A 152 12.48 2.08 22.69
N THR A 153 12.88 0.96 22.08
CA THR A 153 11.94 -0.10 21.67
C THR A 153 11.13 -0.64 22.86
N SER A 154 11.72 -0.70 24.06
CA SER A 154 11.07 -1.17 25.28
C SER A 154 9.92 -0.28 25.76
N GLU A 155 9.87 0.97 25.30
CA GLU A 155 8.82 1.94 25.62
C GLU A 155 7.68 1.97 24.59
N VAL A 156 7.83 1.31 23.44
CA VAL A 156 6.87 1.42 22.33
C VAL A 156 5.45 1.07 22.75
N PHE A 157 5.25 -0.04 23.47
CA PHE A 157 3.92 -0.42 23.95
C PHE A 157 3.40 0.43 25.11
N ASP A 158 4.27 1.20 25.78
CA ASP A 158 3.85 2.16 26.81
C ASP A 158 3.39 3.49 26.18
N LYS A 159 3.84 3.80 24.96
CA LYS A 159 3.59 5.08 24.27
C LYS A 159 2.61 4.98 23.11
N ILE A 160 2.50 3.82 22.45
CA ILE A 160 1.65 3.66 21.27
C ILE A 160 0.17 3.81 21.63
N ASN A 161 -0.57 4.55 20.80
CA ASN A 161 -2.02 4.66 20.97
C ASN A 161 -2.70 3.30 20.66
N PRO A 162 -3.64 2.81 21.49
CA PRO A 162 -4.33 1.55 21.24
C PRO A 162 -5.02 1.45 19.86
N ASN A 163 -5.60 2.55 19.36
CA ASN A 163 -6.25 2.55 18.04
C ASN A 163 -5.23 2.45 16.90
N GLU A 164 -4.05 3.05 17.07
CA GLU A 164 -2.94 2.91 16.13
C GLU A 164 -2.38 1.49 16.14
N LEU A 165 -2.21 0.89 17.32
CA LEU A 165 -1.81 -0.51 17.46
C LEU A 165 -2.79 -1.45 16.73
N ILE A 166 -4.10 -1.29 16.96
CA ILE A 166 -5.16 -2.04 16.28
C ILE A 166 -5.05 -1.86 14.75
N HIS A 167 -4.78 -0.64 14.29
CA HIS A 167 -4.57 -0.38 12.87
C HIS A 167 -3.35 -1.16 12.31
N LEU A 168 -2.20 -1.11 12.99
CA LEU A 168 -0.98 -1.82 12.58
C LEU A 168 -1.17 -3.36 12.53
N ILE A 169 -1.96 -3.92 13.45
CA ILE A 169 -2.33 -5.35 13.45
C ILE A 169 -3.25 -5.65 12.26
N ARG A 170 -4.24 -4.79 12.00
CA ARG A 170 -5.17 -4.94 10.88
C ARG A 170 -4.45 -4.97 9.52
N ILE A 171 -3.41 -4.16 9.35
CA ILE A 171 -2.62 -4.12 8.12
C ILE A 171 -1.41 -5.09 8.12
N ARG A 172 -1.34 -6.01 9.10
CA ARG A 172 -0.27 -7.02 9.24
C ARG A 172 1.15 -6.45 9.30
N LYS A 173 1.28 -5.22 9.81
CA LYS A 173 2.58 -4.67 10.20
C LYS A 173 3.03 -5.21 11.56
N LEU A 174 2.08 -5.47 12.47
CA LEU A 174 2.32 -6.18 13.71
C LEU A 174 1.65 -7.56 13.67
N SER A 175 2.46 -8.61 13.79
CA SER A 175 2.04 -9.99 13.73
C SER A 175 1.71 -10.54 15.12
N PRO A 176 0.65 -11.36 15.26
CA PRO A 176 0.39 -12.10 16.49
C PRO A 176 1.54 -12.97 16.96
N TRP A 177 2.42 -13.44 16.05
CA TRP A 177 3.63 -14.20 16.40
C TRP A 177 4.49 -13.46 17.43
N LEU A 178 4.73 -12.16 17.20
CA LEU A 178 5.52 -11.31 18.08
C LEU A 178 4.69 -10.81 19.26
N LEU A 179 3.48 -10.30 19.01
CA LEU A 179 2.64 -9.68 20.03
C LEU A 179 2.31 -10.63 21.19
N LEU A 180 1.92 -11.87 20.87
CA LEU A 180 1.59 -12.87 21.88
C LEU A 180 2.82 -13.40 22.64
N SER A 181 4.03 -13.03 22.21
CA SER A 181 5.28 -13.34 22.90
C SER A 181 5.77 -12.19 23.79
N SER A 182 5.19 -10.98 23.68
CA SER A 182 5.59 -9.77 24.40
C SER A 182 4.80 -9.56 25.68
N ARG A 183 5.50 -9.33 26.80
CA ARG A 183 4.87 -9.05 28.09
C ARG A 183 4.32 -7.63 28.15
N LYS A 184 5.00 -6.66 27.53
CA LYS A 184 4.54 -5.27 27.45
C LYS A 184 3.25 -5.15 26.67
N PHE A 185 3.13 -5.86 25.55
CA PHE A 185 1.86 -5.95 24.81
C PHE A 185 0.75 -6.55 25.68
N ALA A 186 1.03 -7.62 26.45
CA ALA A 186 0.02 -8.19 27.34
C ALA A 186 -0.47 -7.18 28.40
N ILE A 187 0.42 -6.37 28.97
CA ILE A 187 0.06 -5.29 29.91
C ILE A 187 -0.79 -4.23 29.21
N LEU A 188 -0.38 -3.76 28.02
CA LEU A 188 -1.14 -2.80 27.24
C LEU A 188 -2.53 -3.33 26.91
N PHE A 189 -2.62 -4.59 26.49
CA PHE A 189 -3.89 -5.27 26.19
C PHE A 189 -4.83 -5.24 27.39
N MET A 190 -4.36 -5.53 28.61
CA MET A 190 -5.20 -5.49 29.82
C MET A 190 -5.80 -4.11 30.11
N ASN A 191 -5.17 -3.03 29.64
CA ASN A 191 -5.61 -1.65 29.87
C ASN A 191 -6.50 -1.09 28.74
N MET A 192 -6.81 -1.89 27.71
CA MET A 192 -7.69 -1.48 26.61
C MET A 192 -9.17 -1.53 26.98
N THR A 193 -10.00 -0.80 26.22
CA THR A 193 -11.45 -0.83 26.40
C THR A 193 -12.09 -2.12 25.87
N GLU A 194 -13.30 -2.43 26.30
CA GLU A 194 -14.04 -3.62 25.82
C GLU A 194 -14.22 -3.61 24.28
N GLU A 195 -14.49 -2.45 23.69
CA GLU A 195 -14.60 -2.31 22.24
C GLU A 195 -13.28 -2.65 21.52
N GLN A 196 -12.15 -2.21 22.08
CA GLN A 196 -10.82 -2.50 21.56
C GLN A 196 -10.48 -3.99 21.69
N HIS A 197 -10.85 -4.62 22.82
CA HIS A 197 -10.72 -6.07 23.00
C HIS A 197 -11.54 -6.81 21.94
N ALA A 198 -12.81 -6.47 21.74
CA ALA A 198 -13.65 -7.10 20.74
C ALA A 198 -13.05 -7.02 19.33
N ILE A 199 -12.47 -5.86 18.96
CA ILE A 199 -11.78 -5.72 17.67
C ILE A 199 -10.55 -6.63 17.62
N LEU A 200 -9.71 -6.62 18.66
CA LEU A 200 -8.50 -7.45 18.70
C LEU A 200 -8.79 -8.95 18.69
N GLU A 201 -9.87 -9.40 19.32
CA GLU A 201 -10.30 -10.79 19.25
C GLU A 201 -10.61 -11.22 17.82
N THR A 202 -11.21 -10.35 17.01
CA THR A 202 -11.47 -10.67 15.59
C THR A 202 -10.20 -10.70 14.74
N LEU A 203 -9.20 -9.87 15.08
CA LEU A 203 -7.96 -9.72 14.32
C LEU A 203 -6.91 -10.76 14.68
N ILE A 204 -6.70 -10.97 15.99
CA ILE A 204 -5.72 -11.89 16.53
C ILE A 204 -6.33 -13.28 16.61
N LYS A 205 -7.58 -13.45 17.06
CA LYS A 205 -8.17 -14.77 17.37
C LYS A 205 -7.27 -15.60 18.30
N PRO A 206 -7.08 -15.19 19.57
CA PRO A 206 -6.09 -15.77 20.49
C PRO A 206 -6.13 -17.31 20.59
N ASN A 207 -7.33 -17.89 20.62
CA ASN A 207 -7.52 -19.35 20.69
C ASN A 207 -6.91 -20.10 19.49
N VAL A 208 -7.02 -19.53 18.29
CA VAL A 208 -6.44 -20.10 17.06
C VAL A 208 -4.91 -20.01 17.10
N TRP A 209 -4.39 -18.91 17.65
CA TRP A 209 -2.95 -18.67 17.68
C TRP A 209 -2.21 -19.42 18.77
N ALA A 210 -2.86 -19.72 19.90
CA ALA A 210 -2.30 -20.62 20.90
C ALA A 210 -1.95 -21.99 20.28
N LEU A 211 -2.85 -22.55 19.46
CA LEU A 211 -2.58 -23.80 18.74
C LEU A 211 -1.44 -23.64 17.72
N LYS A 212 -1.44 -22.55 16.94
CA LYS A 212 -0.35 -22.29 15.98
C LYS A 212 1.02 -22.14 16.66
N GLN A 213 1.08 -21.47 17.81
CA GLN A 213 2.34 -21.33 18.56
C GLN A 213 2.87 -22.66 19.08
N GLN A 214 1.99 -23.58 19.48
CA GLN A 214 2.40 -24.92 19.89
C GLN A 214 2.97 -25.72 18.70
N GLN A 215 2.38 -25.57 17.51
CA GLN A 215 2.85 -26.25 16.29
C GLN A 215 4.21 -25.74 15.79
N HIS A 216 4.56 -24.48 16.09
CA HIS A 216 5.79 -23.81 15.68
C HIS A 216 6.70 -23.50 16.86
N GLY A 217 6.91 -24.49 17.74
CA GLY A 217 7.59 -24.30 19.01
C GLY A 217 9.03 -23.77 18.89
N ASP A 218 9.77 -24.17 17.87
CA ASP A 218 11.16 -23.73 17.67
C ASP A 218 11.23 -22.29 17.16
N GLU A 219 10.37 -21.92 16.20
CA GLU A 219 10.27 -20.54 15.74
C GLU A 219 9.81 -19.60 16.86
N VAL A 220 8.89 -20.06 17.71
CA VAL A 220 8.44 -19.29 18.89
C VAL A 220 9.58 -19.04 19.87
N LYS A 221 10.51 -19.99 20.08
CA LYS A 221 11.70 -19.75 20.92
C LYS A 221 12.56 -18.63 20.36
N VAL A 222 12.80 -18.63 19.05
CA VAL A 222 13.57 -17.58 18.37
C VAL A 222 12.86 -16.23 18.47
N ILE A 223 11.54 -16.20 18.27
CA ILE A 223 10.76 -14.96 18.39
C ILE A 223 10.81 -14.40 19.82
N LYS A 224 10.76 -15.26 20.84
CA LYS A 224 10.93 -14.85 22.24
C LYS A 224 12.31 -14.26 22.52
N GLN A 225 13.36 -14.74 21.85
CA GLN A 225 14.70 -14.14 21.96
C GLN A 225 14.70 -12.72 21.39
N TYR A 226 14.15 -12.50 20.18
CA TYR A 226 14.05 -11.15 19.63
C TYR A 226 13.24 -10.19 20.52
N VAL A 227 12.11 -10.66 21.06
CA VAL A 227 11.27 -9.89 21.99
C VAL A 227 12.06 -9.50 23.25
N ALA A 228 12.83 -10.42 23.82
CA ALA A 228 13.67 -10.15 24.98
C ALA A 228 14.79 -9.15 24.68
N GLU A 229 15.47 -9.28 23.54
CA GLU A 229 16.52 -8.36 23.09
C GLU A 229 16.01 -6.92 22.90
N MET A 230 14.76 -6.77 22.46
CA MET A 230 14.11 -5.47 22.27
C MET A 230 13.48 -4.88 23.55
N GLY A 231 13.47 -5.64 24.65
CA GLY A 231 12.83 -5.23 25.91
C GLY A 231 11.30 -5.17 25.86
N LEU A 232 10.67 -5.99 25.00
CA LEU A 232 9.22 -6.05 24.77
C LEU A 232 8.49 -7.07 25.67
#